data_AF-A0A2M8S096-F1
#
_entry.id   AF-A0A2M8S096-F1
#
_cell.length_a   1.000
_cell.length_b   1.000
_cell.length_c   1.000
_cell.angle_alpha   90.00
_cell.angle_beta   90.00
_cell.angle_gamma   90.00
#
_symmetry.space_group_name_H-M   'P 1'
#
loop_
_entity.id
_entity.type
_entity.pdbx_description
1 polymer ?
#
loop_
_entity_poly.entity_id
_entity_poly.type
_entity_poly.pdbx_seq_one_letter_code
_entity_poly.pdbx_strand_id
1 'polypeptide(L)'
;MSEQGLITQLKKEIESAYKEKAYLYRQIDELHSKIAQIDEKISVYEKTMEYIDPTITLNKTPILAKPRSFRTSIQKLVSQVFKANIERWWMLDELTIEMLKIDRCISVVNVELLTPKICLAVYNVLRKLRAKNMVEQKLLPLQGQVEHFGYIKHSAWRLKQI
;
A
#
# COMPACT_ATOMS: atom_id res chain seq x y z
N MET A 1 17.32 -40.22 9.96
CA MET A 1 16.04 -39.58 9.57
C MET A 1 15.92 -39.72 8.07
N SER A 2 14.89 -40.40 7.54
CA SER A 2 14.72 -40.56 6.10
C SER A 2 14.21 -39.26 5.47
N GLU A 3 14.61 -39.00 4.22
CA GLU A 3 14.16 -37.82 3.46
C GLU A 3 12.62 -37.75 3.38
N GLN A 4 11.93 -38.89 3.23
CA GLN A 4 10.46 -38.96 3.32
C GLN A 4 9.90 -38.43 4.65
N GLY A 5 10.58 -38.71 5.78
CA GLY A 5 10.16 -38.24 7.09
C GLY A 5 10.26 -36.72 7.20
N LEU A 6 11.32 -36.13 6.64
CA LEU A 6 11.50 -34.68 6.59
C LEU A 6 10.45 -34.01 5.71
N ILE A 7 10.16 -34.57 4.53
CA ILE A 7 9.12 -34.05 3.61
C ILE A 7 7.75 -34.07 4.28
N THR A 8 7.43 -35.14 5.01
CA THR A 8 6.14 -35.28 5.71
C THR A 8 6.01 -34.24 6.82
N GLN A 9 7.08 -33.99 7.59
CA GLN A 9 7.09 -32.96 8.62
C GLN A 9 6.91 -31.57 8.00
N LEU A 10 7.66 -31.24 6.95
CA LEU A 10 7.55 -29.96 6.26
C LEU A 10 6.14 -29.72 5.71
N LYS A 11 5.50 -30.74 5.14
CA LYS A 11 4.11 -30.65 4.66
C LYS A 11 3.15 -30.27 5.78
N LYS A 12 3.30 -30.87 6.96
CA LYS A 12 2.47 -30.59 8.14
C LYS A 12 2.67 -29.15 8.64
N GLU A 13 3.92 -28.68 8.68
CA GLU A 13 4.23 -27.29 9.06
C GLU A 13 3.63 -26.29 8.06
N ILE A 14 3.73 -26.56 6.75
CA ILE A 14 3.15 -25.71 5.70
C ILE A 14 1.62 -25.65 5.83
N GLU A 15 0.96 -26.79 6.03
CA GLU A 15 -0.49 -26.84 6.24
C GLU A 15 -0.93 -26.06 7.51
N SER A 16 -0.14 -26.17 8.58
CA SER A 16 -0.36 -25.39 9.81
C SER A 16 -0.24 -23.88 9.55
N ALA A 17 0.82 -23.47 8.85
CA ALA A 17 1.05 -22.07 8.49
C ALA A 17 -0.07 -21.50 7.60
N TYR A 18 -0.61 -22.28 6.66
CA TYR A 18 -1.76 -21.84 5.86
C TYR A 18 -3.03 -21.64 6.70
N LYS A 19 -3.28 -22.51 7.69
CA LYS A 19 -4.43 -22.37 8.60
C LYS A 19 -4.28 -21.12 9.47
N GLU A 20 -3.09 -20.88 10.03
CA GLU A 20 -2.79 -19.69 10.81
C GLU A 20 -2.96 -18.42 9.96
N LYS A 21 -2.42 -18.42 8.74
CA LYS A 21 -2.59 -17.31 7.79
C LYS A 21 -4.06 -17.01 7.50
N ALA A 22 -4.87 -18.04 7.25
CA ALA A 22 -6.31 -17.87 7.00
C ALA A 22 -7.06 -17.30 8.23
N TYR A 23 -6.70 -17.75 9.43
CA TYR A 23 -7.25 -17.22 10.68
C TYR A 23 -6.90 -15.75 10.89
N LEU A 24 -5.65 -15.36 10.62
CA LEU A 24 -5.20 -13.97 10.72
C LEU A 24 -5.91 -13.07 9.70
N TYR A 25 -6.17 -13.54 8.47
CA TYR A 25 -6.95 -12.76 7.50
C TYR A 25 -8.37 -12.48 7.98
N ARG A 26 -9.06 -13.49 8.53
CA ARG A 26 -10.41 -13.29 9.09
C ARG A 26 -10.41 -12.24 10.19
N GLN A 27 -9.43 -12.28 11.09
CA GLN A 27 -9.31 -11.26 12.14
C GLN A 27 -9.08 -9.85 11.57
N ILE A 28 -8.28 -9.72 10.50
CA ILE A 28 -8.06 -8.44 9.83
C ILE A 28 -9.38 -7.92 9.24
N ASP A 29 -10.17 -8.77 8.59
CA ASP A 29 -11.45 -8.39 8.00
C ASP A 29 -12.46 -7.97 9.07
N GLU A 30 -12.51 -8.67 10.20
CA GLU A 30 -13.33 -8.30 11.36
C GLU A 30 -12.92 -6.93 11.93
N LEU A 31 -11.61 -6.67 12.06
CA LEU A 31 -11.11 -5.39 12.54
C LEU A 31 -11.44 -4.25 11.57
N HIS A 32 -11.31 -4.46 10.26
CA HIS A 32 -11.72 -3.48 9.26
C HIS A 32 -13.22 -3.17 9.33
N SER A 33 -14.07 -4.20 9.49
CA SER A 33 -15.51 -4.01 9.67
C SER A 33 -15.82 -3.18 10.92
N LYS A 34 -15.16 -3.48 12.04
CA LYS A 34 -15.32 -2.71 13.29
C LYS A 34 -14.89 -1.25 13.15
N ILE A 35 -13.79 -0.99 12.45
CA ILE A 35 -13.33 0.39 12.17
C ILE A 35 -14.39 1.13 11.35
N ALA A 36 -14.91 0.53 10.28
CA ALA A 36 -15.93 1.16 9.44
C ALA A 36 -17.21 1.51 10.22
N GLN A 37 -17.66 0.62 11.11
CA GLN A 37 -18.81 0.88 11.98
C GLN A 37 -18.55 2.03 12.97
N ILE A 38 -17.33 2.16 13.47
CA ILE A 38 -16.94 3.26 14.36
C ILE A 38 -16.89 4.58 13.59
N ASP A 39 -16.31 4.58 12.38
CA ASP A 39 -16.26 5.76 11.52
C ASP A 39 -17.67 6.28 11.16
N GLU A 40 -18.60 5.36 10.87
CA GLU A 40 -20.01 5.71 10.62
C GLU A 40 -20.65 6.35 11.85
N LYS A 41 -20.47 5.75 13.04
CA LYS A 41 -20.97 6.33 14.31
C LYS A 41 -20.40 7.71 14.59
N ILE A 42 -19.09 7.89 14.40
CA ILE A 42 -18.43 9.20 14.56
C ILE A 42 -19.07 10.21 13.59
N SER A 43 -19.27 9.84 12.33
CA SER A 43 -19.90 10.74 11.35
C SER A 43 -21.31 11.14 11.74
N VAL A 44 -22.12 10.20 12.23
CA VAL A 44 -23.49 10.49 12.72
C VAL A 44 -23.44 11.44 13.91
N TYR A 45 -22.54 11.22 14.86
CA TYR A 45 -22.39 12.08 16.03
C TYR A 45 -21.89 13.48 15.65
N GLU A 46 -20.89 13.59 14.77
CA GLU A 46 -20.40 14.88 14.28
C GLU A 46 -21.52 15.68 13.60
N LYS A 47 -22.31 15.05 12.72
CA LYS A 47 -23.45 15.71 12.06
C LYS A 47 -24.55 16.13 13.03
N THR A 48 -24.87 15.27 14.00
CA THR A 48 -25.88 15.58 15.02
C THR A 48 -25.43 16.76 15.87
N MET A 49 -24.15 16.79 16.22
CA MET A 49 -23.56 17.87 17.00
C MET A 49 -23.53 19.19 16.23
N GLU A 50 -23.18 19.16 14.94
CA GLU A 50 -23.24 20.33 14.04
C GLU A 50 -24.67 20.88 13.91
N TYR A 51 -25.69 20.00 13.90
CA TYR A 51 -27.09 20.41 13.88
C TYR A 51 -27.52 21.10 15.19
N ILE A 52 -27.01 20.65 16.33
CA ILE A 52 -27.33 21.21 17.65
C ILE A 52 -26.62 22.54 17.88
N ASP A 53 -25.33 22.61 17.56
CA ASP A 53 -24.53 23.83 17.69
C ASP A 53 -23.46 23.89 16.58
N PRO A 54 -23.67 24.72 15.55
CA PRO A 54 -22.73 24.87 14.44
C PRO A 54 -21.36 25.46 14.84
N THR A 55 -21.24 26.00 16.06
CA THR A 55 -20.02 26.65 16.55
C THR A 55 -19.14 25.73 17.40
N ILE A 56 -19.66 24.56 17.80
CA ILE A 56 -18.88 23.56 18.53
C ILE A 56 -17.73 23.05 17.65
N THR A 57 -16.51 23.16 18.18
CA THR A 57 -15.31 22.58 17.59
C THR A 57 -14.85 21.40 18.42
N LEU A 58 -14.85 20.20 17.82
CA LEU A 58 -14.20 19.05 18.43
C LEU A 58 -12.68 19.24 18.32
N ASN A 59 -12.02 19.28 19.47
CA ASN A 59 -10.58 19.01 19.54
C ASN A 59 -10.37 17.55 19.14
N LYS A 60 -10.28 17.31 17.83
CA LYS A 60 -9.81 16.04 17.28
C LYS A 60 -8.40 15.88 17.80
N THR A 61 -8.23 15.14 18.91
CA THR A 61 -6.95 14.52 19.18
C THR A 61 -6.51 13.86 17.87
N PRO A 62 -5.25 13.96 17.45
CA PRO A 62 -4.79 13.27 16.25
C PRO A 62 -4.86 11.77 16.53
N ILE A 63 -6.07 11.22 16.38
CA ILE A 63 -6.38 9.80 16.49
C ILE A 63 -5.49 9.13 15.45
N LEU A 64 -4.76 8.12 15.94
CA LEU A 64 -3.78 7.30 15.26
C LEU A 64 -3.89 7.35 13.73
N ALA A 65 -2.83 7.88 13.12
CA ALA A 65 -2.52 7.88 11.70
C ALA A 65 -3.50 7.08 10.84
N LYS A 66 -4.28 7.77 9.98
CA LYS A 66 -4.97 7.19 8.80
C LYS A 66 -4.22 5.94 8.39
N PRO A 67 -4.86 4.74 8.29
CA PRO A 67 -4.16 3.49 8.07
C PRO A 67 -3.13 3.72 6.97
N ARG A 68 -1.85 3.74 7.37
CA ARG A 68 -0.82 4.18 6.45
C ARG A 68 -0.86 3.18 5.31
N SER A 69 -0.93 3.68 4.08
CA SER A 69 -0.87 2.85 2.88
C SER A 69 0.31 1.87 2.91
N PHE A 70 1.38 2.25 3.60
CA PHE A 70 2.56 1.45 3.91
C PHE A 70 2.90 1.55 5.40
N ARG A 71 3.32 0.44 6.01
CA ARG A 71 3.83 0.39 7.40
C ARG A 71 5.15 1.17 7.51
N THR A 72 5.98 1.07 6.48
CA THR A 72 7.25 1.75 6.30
C THR A 72 7.08 3.06 5.54
N SER A 73 7.97 4.03 5.73
CA SER A 73 7.96 5.26 4.93
C SER A 73 8.11 4.93 3.43
N ILE A 74 7.27 5.55 2.59
CA ILE A 74 7.27 5.38 1.13
C ILE A 74 8.67 5.66 0.55
N GLN A 75 9.39 6.66 1.05
CA GLN A 75 10.75 7.00 0.60
C GLN A 75 11.74 5.85 0.82
N LYS A 76 11.69 5.19 1.98
CA LYS A 76 12.57 4.05 2.29
C LYS A 76 12.25 2.86 1.38
N LEU A 77 10.97 2.57 1.15
CA LEU A 77 10.53 1.49 0.26
C LEU A 77 10.95 1.76 -1.19
N VAL A 78 10.73 2.97 -1.71
CA VAL A 78 11.20 3.38 -3.05
C VAL A 78 12.72 3.19 -3.16
N SER A 79 13.48 3.62 -2.14
CA SER A 79 14.93 3.42 -2.14
C SER A 79 15.32 1.94 -2.14
N GLN A 80 14.62 1.08 -1.42
CA GLN A 80 14.91 -0.35 -1.38
C GLN A 80 14.64 -1.01 -2.72
N VAL A 81 13.48 -0.74 -3.35
CA VAL A 81 13.14 -1.30 -4.65
C VAL A 81 14.13 -0.85 -5.73
N PHE A 82 14.49 0.44 -5.76
CA PHE A 82 15.45 0.96 -6.73
C PHE A 82 16.88 0.44 -6.50
N LYS A 83 17.33 0.27 -5.25
CA LYS A 83 18.64 -0.31 -4.98
C LYS A 83 18.72 -1.79 -5.35
N ALA A 84 17.61 -2.53 -5.22
CA ALA A 84 17.57 -3.93 -5.60
C ALA A 84 17.71 -4.13 -7.11
N ASN A 85 17.24 -3.18 -7.93
CA ASN A 85 17.37 -3.23 -9.40
C ASN A 85 17.60 -1.82 -9.96
N ILE A 86 18.86 -1.38 -9.95
CA ILE A 86 19.27 0.00 -10.26
C ILE A 86 18.97 0.38 -11.72
N GLU A 87 19.16 -0.54 -12.65
CA GLU A 87 19.04 -0.27 -14.09
C GLU A 87 17.60 -0.39 -14.62
N ARG A 88 16.70 -0.98 -13.83
CA ARG A 88 15.35 -1.31 -14.26
C ARG A 88 14.46 -0.06 -14.29
N TRP A 89 13.72 0.08 -15.39
CA TRP A 89 12.56 0.96 -15.45
C TRP A 89 11.37 0.28 -14.79
N TRP A 90 10.76 0.97 -13.83
CA TRP A 90 9.61 0.49 -13.08
C TRP A 90 8.36 1.24 -13.49
N MET A 91 7.32 0.51 -13.90
CA MET A 91 5.98 1.09 -14.01
C MET A 91 5.47 1.46 -12.62
N LEU A 92 4.68 2.54 -12.52
CA LEU A 92 4.16 3.00 -11.23
C LEU A 92 3.41 1.89 -10.47
N ASP A 93 2.58 1.12 -11.16
CA ASP A 93 1.81 0.02 -10.57
C ASP A 93 2.73 -1.12 -10.13
N GLU A 94 3.69 -1.54 -10.98
CA GLU A 94 4.69 -2.57 -10.65
C GLU A 94 5.56 -2.17 -9.46
N LEU A 95 6.03 -0.93 -9.42
CA LEU A 95 6.79 -0.38 -8.32
C LEU A 95 5.98 -0.43 -7.03
N THR A 96 4.72 -0.02 -7.10
CA THR A 96 3.81 -0.01 -5.95
C THR A 96 3.57 -1.43 -5.44
N ILE A 97 3.43 -2.41 -6.33
CA ILE A 97 3.32 -3.84 -5.99
C ILE A 97 4.58 -4.32 -5.26
N GLU A 98 5.78 -4.06 -5.80
CA GLU A 98 7.03 -4.47 -5.15
C GLU A 98 7.23 -3.78 -3.80
N MET A 99 6.86 -2.51 -3.69
CA MET A 99 6.87 -1.81 -2.40
C MET A 99 5.91 -2.48 -1.39
N LEU A 100 4.72 -2.91 -1.81
CA LEU A 100 3.77 -3.62 -0.95
C LEU A 100 4.29 -5.00 -0.53
N LYS A 101 4.98 -5.72 -1.42
CA LYS A 101 5.65 -6.99 -1.10
C LYS A 101 6.68 -6.82 0.01
N ILE A 102 7.57 -5.84 -0.16
CA ILE A 102 8.61 -5.53 0.83
C ILE A 102 7.99 -5.06 2.15
N ASP A 103 7.05 -4.14 2.09
CA ASP A 103 6.44 -3.53 3.28
C ASP A 103 5.66 -4.52 4.15
N ARG A 104 5.04 -5.51 3.51
CA ARG A 104 4.21 -6.51 4.21
C ARG A 104 4.92 -7.86 4.37
N CYS A 105 6.15 -8.00 3.88
CA CYS A 105 6.89 -9.26 3.83
C CYS A 105 6.06 -10.39 3.16
N ILE A 106 5.49 -10.09 1.99
CA ILE A 106 4.66 -11.02 1.21
C ILE A 106 5.23 -11.21 -0.19
N SER A 107 5.06 -12.41 -0.76
CA SER A 107 5.49 -12.72 -2.13
C SER A 107 4.45 -12.39 -3.20
N VAL A 108 3.17 -12.40 -2.84
CA VAL A 108 2.04 -12.14 -3.75
C VAL A 108 1.16 -11.03 -3.17
N VAL A 109 0.84 -10.05 -4.00
CA VAL A 109 -0.03 -8.91 -3.66
C VAL A 109 -1.38 -9.14 -4.32
N ASN A 110 -2.46 -9.11 -3.54
CA ASN A 110 -3.81 -9.07 -4.09
C ASN A 110 -4.00 -7.74 -4.84
N VAL A 111 -4.51 -7.79 -6.08
CA VAL A 111 -4.75 -6.63 -6.94
C VAL A 111 -5.65 -5.60 -6.23
N GLU A 112 -6.54 -6.04 -5.34
CA GLU A 112 -7.40 -5.18 -4.52
C GLU A 112 -6.61 -4.22 -3.60
N LEU A 113 -5.34 -4.54 -3.30
CA LEU A 113 -4.44 -3.67 -2.54
C LEU A 113 -3.87 -2.52 -3.38
N LEU A 114 -3.97 -2.59 -4.71
CA LEU A 114 -3.50 -1.55 -5.62
C LEU A 114 -4.59 -0.50 -5.85
N THR A 115 -4.88 0.29 -4.82
CA THR A 115 -5.88 1.36 -4.94
C THR A 115 -5.29 2.62 -5.59
N PRO A 116 -6.09 3.44 -6.31
CA PRO A 116 -5.63 4.70 -6.89
C PRO A 116 -4.95 5.63 -5.89
N LYS A 117 -5.44 5.63 -4.64
CA LYS A 117 -4.89 6.41 -3.54
C LYS A 117 -3.46 6.01 -3.18
N ILE A 118 -3.16 4.71 -3.21
CA ILE A 118 -1.83 4.17 -2.92
C ILE A 118 -0.87 4.53 -4.05
N CYS A 119 -1.27 4.32 -5.31
CA CYS A 119 -0.48 4.70 -6.47
C CYS A 119 -0.18 6.22 -6.48
N LEU A 120 -1.17 7.06 -6.16
CA LEU A 120 -0.99 8.50 -6.05
C LEU A 120 0.01 8.89 -4.94
N ALA A 121 0.01 8.19 -3.81
CA ALA A 121 0.95 8.43 -2.72
C ALA A 121 2.40 8.12 -3.15
N VAL A 122 2.61 7.00 -3.86
CA VAL A 122 3.92 6.63 -4.44
C VAL A 122 4.34 7.65 -5.50
N TYR A 123 3.44 7.99 -6.42
CA TYR A 123 3.68 8.99 -7.47
C TYR A 123 4.12 10.34 -6.88
N ASN A 124 3.45 10.84 -5.83
CA ASN A 124 3.80 12.11 -5.20
C ASN A 124 5.22 12.11 -4.62
N VAL A 125 5.69 10.97 -4.11
CA VAL A 125 7.08 10.83 -3.65
C VAL A 125 8.04 10.83 -4.82
N LEU A 126 7.76 10.05 -5.87
CA LEU A 126 8.59 10.01 -7.08
C LEU A 126 8.70 11.37 -7.76
N ARG A 127 7.59 12.12 -7.85
CA ARG A 127 7.57 13.49 -8.38
C ARG A 127 8.51 14.41 -7.61
N LYS A 128 8.53 14.31 -6.27
CA LYS A 128 9.46 15.07 -5.42
C LYS A 128 10.91 14.63 -5.62
N LEU A 129 11.18 13.34 -5.78
CA LEU A 129 12.52 12.83 -6.07
C LEU A 129 13.02 13.26 -7.46
N ARG A 130 12.12 13.33 -8.45
CA ARG A 130 12.43 13.82 -9.80
C ARG A 130 12.78 15.30 -9.79
N ALA A 131 12.03 16.11 -9.03
CA ALA A 131 12.35 17.52 -8.83
C ALA A 131 13.74 17.73 -8.19
N LYS A 132 14.22 16.75 -7.40
CA LYS A 132 15.58 16.71 -6.85
C LYS A 132 16.61 16.04 -7.75
N ASN A 133 16.25 15.72 -9.00
CA ASN A 133 17.11 15.07 -9.99
C ASN A 133 17.66 13.69 -9.56
N MET A 134 16.97 13.00 -8.65
CA MET A 134 17.40 11.69 -8.13
C MET A 134 16.84 10.51 -8.94
N VAL A 135 15.73 10.74 -9.64
CA VAL A 135 15.01 9.71 -10.41
C VAL A 135 14.62 10.28 -11.76
N GLU A 136 14.59 9.42 -12.77
CA GLU A 136 14.14 9.75 -14.11
C GLU A 136 12.70 9.27 -14.33
N GLN A 137 11.99 9.96 -15.21
CA GLN A 137 10.63 9.61 -15.60
C GLN A 137 10.53 9.56 -17.12
N LYS A 138 9.94 8.50 -17.64
CA LYS A 138 9.53 8.38 -19.04
C LYS A 138 8.02 8.15 -19.11
N LEU A 139 7.34 8.90 -19.97
CA LEU A 139 5.95 8.65 -20.31
C LEU A 139 5.90 7.60 -21.41
N LEU A 140 5.08 6.57 -21.22
CA LEU A 140 4.85 5.57 -22.26
C LEU A 140 3.64 5.96 -23.10
N PRO A 141 3.66 5.71 -24.43
CA PRO A 141 2.56 6.05 -25.31
C PRO A 141 1.28 5.31 -24.89
N LEU A 142 0.17 6.04 -24.84
CA LEU A 142 -1.17 5.53 -24.53
C LEU A 142 -1.66 4.64 -25.68
N GLN A 143 -1.87 3.35 -25.45
CA GLN A 143 -2.82 2.56 -26.25
C GLN A 143 -4.20 2.63 -25.59
N GLY A 144 -4.90 3.75 -25.77
CA GLY A 144 -6.31 3.90 -25.39
C GLY A 144 -6.59 4.44 -23.98
N GLN A 145 -7.60 5.32 -23.94
CA GLN A 145 -8.36 5.94 -22.83
C GLN A 145 -7.62 6.38 -21.55
N VAL A 146 -7.62 7.69 -21.34
CA VAL A 146 -7.13 8.40 -20.15
C VAL A 146 -8.18 8.31 -19.03
N GLU A 147 -7.89 7.55 -17.97
CA GLU A 147 -8.74 7.56 -16.76
C GLU A 147 -8.28 8.62 -15.76
N HIS A 148 -8.97 9.76 -15.79
CA HIS A 148 -9.53 10.60 -14.72
C HIS A 148 -8.91 10.78 -13.31
N PHE A 149 -7.71 10.31 -13.00
CA PHE A 149 -7.07 10.63 -11.72
C PHE A 149 -5.72 11.32 -11.96
N GLY A 150 -5.43 12.40 -11.24
CA GLY A 150 -4.30 13.32 -11.48
C GLY A 150 -2.87 12.76 -11.38
N TYR A 151 -2.67 11.45 -11.50
CA TYR A 151 -1.38 10.78 -11.67
C TYR A 151 -1.36 9.97 -12.98
N ILE A 152 -0.19 9.91 -13.64
CA ILE A 152 -0.08 9.23 -14.93
C ILE A 152 0.23 7.76 -14.69
N LYS A 153 -0.80 6.90 -14.83
CA LYS A 153 -0.68 5.43 -14.71
C LYS A 153 0.43 4.85 -15.59
N HIS A 154 0.61 5.42 -16.78
CA HIS A 154 1.61 4.99 -17.77
C HIS A 154 2.94 5.77 -17.66
N SER A 155 3.44 5.92 -16.43
CA SER A 155 4.76 6.49 -16.19
C SER A 155 5.73 5.41 -15.70
N ALA A 156 6.89 5.36 -16.36
CA ALA A 156 8.01 4.52 -15.96
C ALA A 156 9.04 5.38 -15.22
N TRP A 157 9.62 4.82 -14.16
CA TRP A 157 10.54 5.50 -13.26
C TRP A 157 11.79 4.66 -13.03
N ARG A 158 12.94 5.30 -12.93
CA ARG A 158 14.18 4.63 -12.51
C ARG A 158 15.04 5.56 -11.66
N LEU A 159 15.98 4.98 -10.92
CA LEU A 159 17.03 5.78 -10.29
C LEU A 159 17.88 6.43 -11.38
N LYS A 160 18.23 7.70 -11.20
CA LYS A 160 19.13 8.38 -12.12
C LYS A 160 20.51 7.74 -12.02
N GLN A 161 21.10 7.38 -13.16
CA GLN A 161 22.48 6.91 -13.22
C GLN A 161 23.40 8.13 -13.07
N ILE A 162 24.39 8.01 -12.18
CA ILE A 162 25.43 9.03 -11.93
C ILE A 162 26.52 8.85 -12.97
#